data_AF-A0ABD6D1U2-F1
#
_entry.id   AF-A0ABD6D1U2-F1
#
_cell.length_a   1.000
_cell.length_b   1.000
_cell.length_c   1.000
_cell.angle_alpha   90.00
_cell.angle_beta   90.00
_cell.angle_gamma   90.00
#
_symmetry.space_group_name_H-M   'P 1'
#
loop_
_entity.id
_entity.type
_entity.pdbx_description
1 polymer ?
#
loop_
_entity_poly.entity_id
_entity_poly.type
_entity_poly.pdbx_seq_one_letter_code
_entity_poly.pdbx_strand_id
1 'polypeptide(L)'
;PAKRNRIYERYVLAAKRIDADVRTDRTIHNRLSQLTLKGFLDVREQNKGPKGGSYYEYEFSIRADIVRDVLQGDSRLQELFDGIDGDMTLDKF
;
A
#
# COMPACT_ATOMS: atom_id res chain seq x y z
N PRO A 1 -5.37 -8.22 0.69
CA PRO A 1 -4.81 -7.77 1.99
C PRO A 1 -3.26 -7.81 2.03
N ALA A 2 -2.62 -6.89 2.74
CA ALA A 2 -1.15 -6.83 2.86
C ALA A 2 -0.67 -6.45 4.27
N LYS A 3 0.45 -7.04 4.69
CA LYS A 3 1.13 -6.68 5.95
C LYS A 3 1.77 -5.30 5.85
N ARG A 4 1.83 -4.58 6.97
CA ARG A 4 2.46 -3.24 7.06
C ARG A 4 3.87 -3.19 6.45
N ASN A 5 4.73 -4.15 6.76
CA ASN A 5 6.11 -4.15 6.27
C ASN A 5 6.16 -4.20 4.73
N ARG A 6 5.34 -5.04 4.10
CA ARG A 6 5.22 -5.12 2.64
C ARG A 6 4.71 -3.80 2.04
N ILE A 7 3.77 -3.15 2.71
CA ILE A 7 3.27 -1.83 2.26
C ILE A 7 4.40 -0.79 2.32
N TYR A 8 5.20 -0.78 3.39
CA TYR A 8 6.33 0.13 3.52
C TYR A 8 7.40 -0.13 2.45
N GLU A 9 7.76 -1.39 2.19
CA GLU A 9 8.68 -1.77 1.11
C GLU A 9 8.21 -1.23 -0.24
N ARG A 10 6.92 -1.42 -0.58
CA ARG A 10 6.34 -0.89 -1.82
C ARG A 10 6.30 0.64 -1.86
N TYR A 11 6.03 1.29 -0.73
CA TYR A 11 6.10 2.75 -0.62
C TYR A 11 7.51 3.27 -0.91
N VAL A 12 8.55 2.65 -0.36
CA VAL A 12 9.94 3.07 -0.59
C VAL A 12 10.30 2.97 -2.07
N LEU A 13 9.90 1.88 -2.74
CA LEU A 13 10.11 1.72 -4.19
C LEU A 13 9.38 2.79 -5.00
N ALA A 14 8.11 3.05 -4.68
CA ALA A 14 7.33 4.08 -5.35
C ALA A 14 7.92 5.48 -5.15
N ALA A 15 8.30 5.84 -3.91
CA ALA A 15 8.88 7.14 -3.59
C ALA A 15 10.20 7.36 -4.35
N LYS A 16 11.08 6.35 -4.39
CA LYS A 16 12.33 6.43 -5.17
C LYS A 16 12.10 6.60 -6.67
N ARG A 17 11.04 5.95 -7.20
CA ARG A 17 10.74 6.00 -8.63
C ARG A 17 10.34 7.39 -9.10
N ILE A 18 9.60 8.13 -8.28
CA ILE A 18 9.14 9.51 -8.57
C ILE A 18 10.05 10.59 -7.94
N ASP A 19 11.28 10.22 -7.58
CA ASP A 19 12.26 11.09 -6.92
C ASP A 19 11.71 11.86 -5.69
N ALA A 20 10.92 11.17 -4.87
CA ALA A 20 10.36 11.72 -3.65
C ALA A 20 11.11 11.26 -2.40
N ASP A 21 11.21 12.16 -1.42
CA ASP A 21 11.77 11.86 -0.11
C ASP A 21 11.05 10.68 0.56
N VAL A 22 11.84 9.64 0.87
CA VAL A 22 11.36 8.49 1.63
C VAL A 22 11.11 8.90 3.07
N ARG A 23 9.84 8.79 3.50
CA ARG A 23 9.45 9.00 4.89
C ARG A 23 9.68 7.74 5.71
N THR A 24 9.84 7.92 7.02
CA THR A 24 10.08 6.82 7.96
C THR A 24 8.89 5.87 8.04
N ASP A 25 9.15 4.61 8.39
CA ASP A 25 8.11 3.59 8.60
C ASP A 25 7.06 4.02 9.64
N ARG A 26 7.46 4.71 10.71
CA ARG A 26 6.53 5.33 11.67
C ARG A 26 5.59 6.36 11.02
N THR A 27 6.10 7.17 10.11
CA THR A 27 5.30 8.18 9.40
C THR A 27 4.28 7.52 8.48
N ILE A 28 4.70 6.48 7.77
CA ILE A 28 3.82 5.73 6.87
C ILE A 28 2.76 4.97 7.64
N HIS A 29 3.11 4.39 8.78
CA HIS A 29 2.14 3.80 9.70
C HIS A 29 1.07 4.82 10.14
N ASN A 30 1.48 6.02 10.57
CA ASN A 30 0.52 7.07 10.94
C ASN A 30 -0.43 7.43 9.78
N ARG A 31 0.07 7.47 8.54
CA ARG A 31 -0.76 7.72 7.34
C ARG A 31 -1.73 6.58 7.07
N LEU A 32 -1.31 5.33 7.21
CA LEU A 32 -2.19 4.16 7.09
C LEU A 32 -3.32 4.23 8.13
N SER A 33 -3.00 4.55 9.38
CA SER A 33 -4.01 4.73 10.43
C SER A 33 -5.01 5.83 10.09
N GLN A 34 -4.55 6.95 9.52
CA GLN A 34 -5.45 8.02 9.05
C GLN A 34 -6.35 7.57 7.89
N LEU A 35 -5.83 6.78 6.95
CA LEU A 35 -6.63 6.23 5.84
C LEU A 35 -7.68 5.23 6.34
N THR A 36 -7.33 4.41 7.34
CA THR A 36 -8.29 3.53 8.01
C THR A 36 -9.40 4.32 8.69
N LEU A 37 -9.05 5.36 9.46
CA LEU A 37 -10.04 6.21 10.12
C LEU A 37 -11.00 6.91 9.14
N LYS A 38 -10.50 7.26 7.95
CA LYS A 38 -11.30 7.87 6.89
C LYS A 38 -12.10 6.86 6.07
N GLY A 39 -12.00 5.56 6.36
CA GLY A 39 -12.73 4.51 5.67
C GLY A 39 -12.20 4.18 4.27
N PHE A 40 -10.94 4.49 3.97
CA PHE A 40 -10.26 4.06 2.73
C PHE A 40 -9.66 2.66 2.85
N LEU A 41 -9.31 2.26 4.08
CA LEU A 41 -8.70 0.98 4.37
C LEU A 41 -9.42 0.30 5.53
N ASP A 42 -9.58 -1.02 5.43
CA ASP A 42 -9.87 -1.87 6.57
C ASP A 42 -8.58 -2.47 7.13
N VAL A 43 -8.54 -2.66 8.45
CA VAL A 43 -7.45 -3.37 9.13
C VAL A 43 -8.02 -4.61 9.81
N ARG A 44 -7.40 -5.77 9.58
CA ARG A 44 -7.75 -7.02 10.25
C ARG A 44 -6.56 -7.55 11.02
N GLU A 45 -6.80 -7.94 12.26
CA GLU A 45 -5.83 -8.70 13.03
C GLU A 45 -5.91 -10.17 12.61
N GLN A 46 -4.79 -10.69 12.13
CA GLN A 46 -4.60 -12.10 11.84
C GLN A 46 -3.89 -12.73 13.02
N ASN A 47 -4.53 -13.70 13.68
CA ASN A 47 -3.95 -14.43 14.79
C ASN A 47 -3.59 -15.85 14.32
N LYS A 48 -2.29 -16.18 14.31
CA LYS A 48 -1.82 -17.53 13.95
C LYS A 48 -1.70 -18.47 15.15
N GLY A 49 -2.34 -18.13 16.27
CA GLY A 49 -2.36 -18.92 17.48
C GLY A 49 -1.06 -18.82 18.31
N PRO A 50 -0.92 -19.66 19.36
CA PRO A 50 0.07 -19.50 20.43
C PRO A 50 1.54 -19.47 19.99
N LYS A 51 1.87 -20.07 18.85
CA LYS A 51 3.24 -20.10 18.30
C LYS A 51 3.48 -19.11 17.15
N GLY A 52 2.43 -18.53 16.58
CA GLY A 52 2.51 -17.76 15.33
C GLY A 52 2.42 -16.24 15.50
N GLY A 53 2.04 -15.77 16.69
CA GLY A 53 1.81 -14.36 16.98
C GLY A 53 0.58 -13.81 16.24
N SER A 54 0.26 -12.54 16.52
CA SER A 54 -0.71 -11.78 15.73
C SER A 54 -0.02 -10.71 14.89
N TYR A 55 -0.63 -10.39 13.75
CA TYR A 55 -0.15 -9.34 12.87
C TYR A 55 -1.33 -8.65 12.19
N TYR A 56 -1.11 -7.42 11.75
CA TYR A 56 -2.14 -6.61 11.10
C TYR A 56 -1.99 -6.67 9.58
N GLU A 57 -3.10 -6.90 8.90
CA GLU A 57 -3.23 -6.76 7.45
C GLU A 57 -4.15 -5.60 7.10
N TYR A 58 -3.78 -4.86 6.06
CA TYR A 58 -4.54 -3.75 5.52
C TYR A 58 -5.14 -4.17 4.17
N GLU A 59 -6.36 -3.71 3.92
CA GLU A 59 -7.11 -3.98 2.69
C GLU A 59 -7.88 -2.72 2.30
N PHE A 60 -8.13 -2.52 1.01
CA PHE A 60 -9.02 -1.44 0.57
C PHE A 60 -10.45 -1.76 0.98
N SER A 61 -11.07 -0.86 1.73
CA SER A 61 -12.51 -0.88 2.03
C SER A 61 -13.34 -0.26 0.90
N ILE A 62 -12.67 0.46 -0.01
CA ILE A 62 -13.25 1.08 -1.19
C ILE A 62 -12.81 0.38 -2.48
N ARG A 63 -13.47 0.73 -3.57
CA ARG A 63 -13.12 0.28 -4.92
C ARG A 63 -11.75 0.77 -5.36
N ALA A 64 -10.79 -0.16 -5.46
CA ALA A 64 -9.40 0.13 -5.79
C ALA A 64 -9.22 0.67 -7.22
N ASP A 65 -10.10 0.31 -8.15
CA ASP A 65 -10.12 0.83 -9.51
C ASP A 65 -10.41 2.33 -9.54
N ILE A 66 -11.37 2.80 -8.74
CA ILE A 66 -11.65 4.24 -8.61
C ILE A 66 -10.43 5.00 -8.05
N VAL A 67 -9.75 4.42 -7.06
CA VAL A 67 -8.52 5.02 -6.51
C VAL A 67 -7.45 5.10 -7.58
N ARG A 68 -7.27 4.04 -8.36
CA ARG A 68 -6.30 4.01 -9.46
C ARG A 68 -6.60 5.10 -10.48
N ASP A 69 -7.84 5.21 -10.94
CA ASP A 69 -8.25 6.19 -11.96
C ASP A 69 -7.98 7.62 -11.49
N VAL A 70 -8.30 7.93 -10.23
CA VAL A 70 -8.03 9.27 -9.65
C VAL A 70 -6.53 9.54 -9.56
N LEU A 71 -5.73 8.56 -9.12
CA LEU A 71 -4.28 8.73 -9.00
C LEU A 71 -3.57 8.79 -10.36
N GLN A 72 -4.10 8.13 -11.39
CA GLN A 72 -3.64 8.26 -12.77
C GLN A 72 -3.94 9.64 -13.36
N GLY A 73 -4.86 10.42 -12.78
CA GLY A 73 -5.04 11.82 -13.16
C GLY A 73 -3.91 12.74 -12.70
N ASP A 74 -3.08 12.32 -11.76
CA ASP A 74 -1.97 13.10 -11.21
C ASP A 74 -0.70 12.89 -12.05
N SER A 75 -0.24 13.95 -12.72
CA SER A 75 0.94 13.92 -13.59
C SER A 75 2.21 13.48 -12.86
N ARG A 76 2.32 13.74 -11.55
CA ARG A 76 3.48 13.33 -10.74
C ARG A 76 3.51 11.83 -10.47
N LEU A 77 2.35 11.18 -10.54
CA LEU A 77 2.21 9.75 -10.25
C LEU A 77 2.20 8.89 -11.52
N GLN A 78 2.14 9.49 -12.70
CA GLN A 78 2.12 8.75 -13.98
C GLN A 78 3.26 7.76 -14.12
N GLU A 79 4.47 8.15 -13.71
CA GLU A 79 5.64 7.29 -13.75
C GLU A 79 5.47 6.00 -12.94
N LEU A 80 4.61 5.97 -11.91
CA LEU A 80 4.31 4.76 -11.15
C LEU A 80 3.44 3.78 -11.94
N PHE A 81 2.63 4.27 -12.87
CA PHE A 81 1.73 3.49 -13.71
C PHE A 81 2.39 3.04 -15.02
N ASP A 82 3.29 3.85 -15.59
CA ASP A 82 3.93 3.60 -16.89
C ASP A 82 4.84 2.37 -16.94
N GLY A 83 5.23 1.80 -15.80
CA GLY A 83 6.00 0.54 -15.75
C GLY A 83 5.23 -0.65 -15.21
N ILE A 84 3.90 -0.56 -15.11
CA ILE A 84 3.07 -1.71 -14.72
C ILE A 84 2.80 -2.63 -15.91
N ASP A 85 3.01 -2.15 -17.15
CA ASP A 85 2.74 -2.93 -18.38
C ASP A 85 3.85 -3.93 -18.76
N GLY A 86 4.97 -4.00 -18.02
CA GLY A 86 6.15 -4.78 -18.42
C GLY A 86 6.60 -5.94 -17.53
N ASP A 87 6.50 -5.84 -16.19
CA ASP A 87 7.10 -6.87 -15.31
C ASP A 87 6.54 -6.81 -13.88
N MET A 88 5.30 -7.22 -13.71
CA MET A 88 4.79 -7.73 -12.43
C MET A 88 3.53 -8.55 -12.73
N THR A 89 3.75 -9.79 -13.16
CA THR A 89 2.75 -10.85 -13.12
C THR A 89 2.24 -10.98 -11.68
N LEU A 90 1.12 -10.31 -11.41
CA LEU A 90 0.29 -10.42 -10.20
C LEU A 90 -0.49 -11.75 -10.22
N ASP A 91 0.19 -12.85 -10.56
CA ASP A 91 -0.43 -14.18 -10.74
C ASP A 91 0.35 -15.31 -10.05
N LYS A 92 1.23 -14.99 -9.11
CA LYS A 92 1.83 -16.01 -8.23
C LYS A 92 1.94 -15.52 -6.79
N PHE A 93 0.84 -15.61 -6.05
CA PHE A 93 0.83 -15.98 -4.62
C PHE A 93 -0.50 -16.62 -4.26
#